data_AF-A0A961W3J0-F1
#
_entry.id   AF-A0A961W3J0-F1
#
_cell.length_a   1.000
_cell.length_b   1.000
_cell.length_c   1.000
_cell.angle_alpha   90.00
_cell.angle_beta   90.00
_cell.angle_gamma   90.00
#
_symmetry.space_group_name_H-M   'P 1'
#
loop_
_entity.id
_entity.type
_entity.pdbx_description
1 polymer ?
#
loop_
_entity_poly.entity_id
_entity_poly.type
_entity_poly.pdbx_seq_one_letter_code
_entity_poly.pdbx_strand_id
1 'polypeptide(L)' 'MTIRTRKLIGTILLLVFLAIYALLAMAVAVVLQVHEASKLAELAYYFVAGLSWVVPAGAIISWMGRPDSPKSGT' A
#
# COMPACT_ATOMS: atom_id res chain seq x y z
N MET A 1 9.58 1.82 -21.98
CA MET A 1 9.55 3.01 -21.09
C MET A 1 10.88 3.05 -20.34
N THR A 2 11.50 4.22 -20.19
CA THR A 2 12.76 4.33 -19.44
C THR A 2 12.50 4.05 -17.96
N ILE A 3 13.45 3.40 -17.28
CA ILE A 3 13.34 3.01 -15.86
C ILE A 3 12.99 4.18 -14.91
N ARG A 4 13.35 5.41 -15.30
CA ARG A 4 13.07 6.63 -14.53
C ARG A 4 11.56 6.97 -14.51
N THR A 5 10.87 6.81 -15.63
CA THR A 5 9.41 7.05 -15.72
C THR A 5 8.63 6.00 -14.94
N ARG A 6 9.06 4.73 -14.99
CA ARG A 6 8.42 3.64 -14.22
C ARG A 6 8.56 3.86 -12.71
N LYS A 7 9.70 4.39 -12.24
CA LYS A 7 9.87 4.81 -10.84
C LYS A 7 8.97 5.98 -10.46
N LEU A 8 8.86 7.02 -11.31
CA LEU A 8 8.00 8.18 -11.02
C LEU A 8 6.52 7.77 -10.89
N ILE A 9 6.02 6.99 -11.86
CA ILE A 9 4.64 6.50 -11.86
C ILE A 9 4.39 5.57 -10.68
N GLY A 10 5.33 4.67 -10.39
CA GLY A 10 5.27 3.77 -9.23
C GLY A 10 5.14 4.54 -7.93
N THR A 11 5.98 5.58 -7.72
CA THR A 11 5.91 6.41 -6.52
C THR A 11 4.57 7.16 -6.39
N ILE A 12 4.08 7.76 -7.48
CA ILE A 12 2.79 8.46 -7.47
C ILE A 12 1.64 7.50 -7.14
N LEU A 13 1.61 6.32 -7.78
CA LEU A 13 0.62 5.28 -7.50
C LEU A 13 0.66 4.86 -6.04
N LEU A 14 1.86 4.67 -5.47
CA LEU A 14 2.05 4.31 -4.08
C LEU A 14 1.49 5.38 -3.13
N LEU A 15 1.77 6.66 -3.42
CA LEU A 15 1.28 7.77 -2.61
C LEU A 15 -0.24 7.91 -2.67
N VAL A 16 -0.84 7.82 -3.86
CA VAL A 16 -2.30 7.89 -4.05
C VAL A 16 -2.98 6.70 -3.37
N PHE A 17 -2.45 5.49 -3.55
CA PHE A 17 -2.94 4.29 -2.88
C PHE A 17 -2.89 4.45 -1.37
N LEU A 18 -1.76 4.92 -0.83
CA LEU A 18 -1.58 5.12 0.60
C LEU A 18 -2.54 6.19 1.17
N ALA A 19 -2.76 7.28 0.43
CA ALA A 19 -3.70 8.33 0.82
C ALA A 19 -5.14 7.81 0.91
N ILE A 20 -5.61 7.11 -0.13
CA ILE A 20 -6.95 6.51 -0.15
C ILE A 20 -7.07 5.47 0.98
N TYR A 21 -6.05 4.64 1.15
CA TYR A 21 -6.01 3.62 2.19
C TYR A 21 -6.10 4.21 3.59
N ALA A 22 -5.33 5.26 3.88
CA ALA A 22 -5.34 5.93 5.17
C ALA A 22 -6.72 6.53 5.50
N LEU A 23 -7.39 7.12 4.52
CA LEU A 23 -8.73 7.67 4.69
C LEU A 23 -9.76 6.57 4.96
N LEU A 24 -9.72 5.47 4.20
CA LEU A 24 -10.59 4.31 4.44
C LEU A 24 -10.32 3.68 5.80
N ALA A 25 -9.05 3.53 6.17
CA ALA A 25 -8.65 2.95 7.44
C ALA A 25 -9.10 3.81 8.63
N MET A 26 -9.01 5.14 8.52
CA MET A 26 -9.56 6.05 9.51
C MET A 26 -11.09 5.95 9.60
N ALA A 27 -11.78 5.92 8.46
CA ALA A 27 -13.24 5.82 8.46
C ALA A 27 -13.72 4.54 9.14
N VAL A 28 -13.10 3.40 8.84
CA VAL A 28 -13.45 2.11 9.46
C VAL A 28 -13.07 2.10 10.95
N ALA A 29 -11.91 2.67 11.33
CA ALA A 29 -11.53 2.81 12.74
C ALA A 29 -12.57 3.62 13.52
N VAL A 30 -13.03 4.76 12.98
CA VAL A 30 -14.05 5.59 13.59
C VAL A 30 -15.37 4.83 13.76
N VAL A 31 -15.81 4.09 12.74
CA VAL A 31 -17.05 3.28 12.82
C VAL A 31 -16.95 2.20 13.90
N LEU A 32 -15.81 1.50 13.99
CA LEU A 32 -15.57 0.50 15.03
C LEU A 32 -15.57 1.11 16.43
N GLN A 33 -14.96 2.28 16.58
CA GLN A 33 -14.89 2.99 17.86
C GLN A 33 -16.25 3.57 18.30
N VAL A 34 -17.05 4.08 17.34
CA VAL A 34 -18.41 4.60 17.60
C VAL A 34 -19.40 3.51 17.98
N HIS A 35 -19.22 2.28 17.49
CA HIS A 35 -20.06 1.14 17.85
C HIS A 35 -19.66 0.46 19.17
N GLU A 36 -18.75 1.05 19.97
CA GLU A 36 -18.22 0.46 21.21
C GLU A 36 -17.71 -0.98 20.97
N ALA A 37 -17.09 -1.21 19.82
CA ALA A 37 -16.58 -2.53 19.48
C ALA A 37 -15.57 -2.96 20.55
N SER A 38 -15.72 -4.19 21.05
CA SER A 38 -14.82 -4.80 22.03
C SER A 38 -13.35 -4.54 21.69
N LYS A 39 -12.49 -4.26 22.69
CA LYS A 39 -11.03 -4.04 22.52
C LYS A 39 -10.34 -5.11 21.65
N LEU A 40 -10.91 -6.31 21.62
CA LEU A 40 -10.42 -7.44 20.83
C LEU A 40 -10.68 -7.25 19.32
N ALA A 41 -11.80 -6.63 18.95
CA ALA A 41 -12.13 -6.26 17.58
C ALA A 41 -11.26 -5.10 17.08
N GLU A 42 -10.98 -4.11 17.92
CA GLU A 42 -10.01 -3.05 17.62
C GLU A 42 -8.62 -3.62 17.34
N LEU A 43 -8.14 -4.53 18.20
CA LEU A 43 -6.83 -5.16 18.03
C LEU A 43 -6.75 -5.97 16.73
N ALA A 44 -7.77 -6.78 16.44
CA ALA A 44 -7.85 -7.54 15.19
C ALA A 44 -7.90 -6.60 13.97
N TYR A 45 -8.65 -5.51 14.06
CA TYR A 45 -8.72 -4.50 13.01
C TYR A 45 -7.36 -3.84 12.76
N TYR A 46 -6.65 -3.39 13.79
CA TYR A 46 -5.31 -2.81 13.60
C TYR A 46 -4.31 -3.80 13.02
N PHE A 47 -4.39 -5.09 13.40
CA PHE A 47 -3.59 -6.15 12.78
C PHE A 47 -3.89 -6.28 11.29
N VAL A 48 -5.17 -6.44 10.93
CA VAL A 48 -5.57 -6.63 9.53
C VAL A 48 -5.31 -5.38 8.71
N ALA A 49 -5.65 -4.19 9.21
CA ALA A 49 -5.38 -2.91 8.57
C ALA A 49 -3.87 -2.62 8.46
N GLY A 50 -3.07 -3.06 9.42
CA GLY A 50 -1.61 -2.94 9.36
C GLY A 50 -0.98 -3.88 8.32
N LEU A 51 -1.53 -5.07 8.12
CA LEU A 51 -0.98 -6.07 7.20
C LEU A 51 -1.54 -5.97 5.77
N SER A 52 -2.79 -5.52 5.62
CA SER A 52 -3.48 -5.51 4.32
C SER A 52 -2.81 -4.61 3.28
N TRP A 53 -2.16 -3.52 3.69
CA TRP A 53 -1.47 -2.62 2.77
C TRP A 53 -0.05 -3.08 2.39
N VAL A 54 0.55 -3.99 3.16
CA VAL A 54 1.94 -4.45 2.94
C VAL A 54 2.07 -5.20 1.63
N VAL A 55 1.11 -6.06 1.30
CA VAL A 55 1.08 -6.84 0.06
C VAL A 55 1.01 -5.93 -1.18
N PRO A 56 0.03 -5.02 -1.31
CA PRO A 56 -0.05 -4.12 -2.46
C PRO A 56 1.15 -3.15 -2.53
N ALA A 57 1.61 -2.61 -1.40
CA ALA A 57 2.81 -1.76 -1.38
C ALA A 57 4.05 -2.52 -1.89
N GLY A 58 4.27 -3.75 -1.40
CA GLY A 58 5.38 -4.60 -1.83
C GLY A 58 5.31 -4.96 -3.32
N ALA A 59 4.12 -5.21 -3.86
CA ALA A 59 3.93 -5.48 -5.30
C ALA A 59 4.30 -4.27 -6.16
N ILE A 60 3.87 -3.06 -5.78
CA ILE A 60 4.20 -1.81 -6.49
C ILE A 60 5.70 -1.54 -6.43
N ILE A 61 6.32 -1.71 -5.24
CA ILE A 61 7.76 -1.48 -5.02
C ILE A 61 8.60 -2.48 -5.83
N SER A 62 8.23 -3.76 -5.82
CA SER A 62 8.87 -4.81 -6.62
C SER A 62 8.83 -4.48 -8.11
N TRP A 63 7.68 -3.99 -8.59
CA TRP A 63 7.50 -3.60 -9.98
C TRP A 63 8.35 -2.38 -10.39
N MET A 64 8.45 -1.35 -9.53
CA MET A 64 9.29 -0.16 -9.81
C MET A 64 10.79 -0.44 -9.67
N GLY A 65 11.16 -1.39 -8.81
CA GLY A 65 12.54 -1.78 -8.55
C GLY A 65 13.11 -2.76 -9.57
N ARG A 66 12.25 -3.40 -10.38
CA ARG A 66 12.66 -4.41 -11.36
C ARG A 66 13.62 -3.79 -12.40
N PRO A 67 14.88 -4.27 -12.49
CA PRO A 67 15.82 -3.83 -13.50
C PRO A 67 15.26 -4.13 -14.89
N ASP A 68 15.39 -3.19 -15.83
CA ASP A 68 15.18 -3.53 -17.24
C ASP A 68 16.24 -4.57 -17.62
N SER A 69 15.83 -5.64 -18.30
CA SER A 69 16.68 -6.75 -18.71
C SER A 69 18.04 -6.25 -19.21
N PRO A 70 19.16 -6.88 -18.82
CA PRO A 70 20.45 -6.57 -19.41
C PRO A 70 20.28 -6.65 -20.93
N LYS A 71 20.62 -5.57 -21.64
CA LYS A 71 20.79 -5.67 -23.09
C LYS A 71 21.82 -6.77 -23.31
N SER A 72 21.38 -7.92 -23.83
CA SER A 72 22.27 -8.93 -24.39
C SER A 72 23.16 -8.23 -25.41
N GLY A 73 24.46 -8.48 -25.32
CA GLY A 73 25.52 -7.62 -25.83
C GLY A 73 25.49 -7.29 -27.32
N THR A 74 26.26 -6.24 -27.61
CA THR A 74 26.99 -6.00 -28.85
C THR A 74 28.22 -5.19 -28.49
#